data_AF-A0A2N4XEU0-F1
#
_entry.id   AF-A0A2N4XEU0-F1
#
_cell.length_a   1.000
_cell.length_b   1.000
_cell.length_c   1.000
_cell.angle_alpha   90.00
_cell.angle_beta   90.00
_cell.angle_gamma   90.00
#
_symmetry.space_group_name_H-M   'P 1'
#
loop_
_entity.id
_entity.type
_entity.pdbx_description
1 polymer ?
#
loop_
_entity_poly.entity_id
_entity_poly.type
_entity_poly.pdbx_seq_one_letter_code
_entity_poly.pdbx_strand_id
1 'polypeptide(L)'
;MNTYENSYIFEWIDSLISQILDPHRKDFLILSEEQMAELTIKIQQENIRLKSLIRHQLFSLTNQLKKQVLISQYYSALTLLLNQVLHYRKDNPFQQNAMEQAVYLIQSSLEELLSFIETRYFILIDPEVQVSATCYEAIQKEMKVRVQALTNRLDPEYLKDASLRVILQRLYRFIEGRLPPGKVTYRTVFYKKALLKGLEELQWKKNEPEDFSELDKLLIYLNFNSKAYINLLITYFKGNGWESRTVVEKISRLQFFHKAFKQIHPKPKIILNPQYYGLQTIINNWFEQEITYLKETLHLPVSPSTAIGGLQDTLPKVKQKVLCNLSSDQLALILRAADEAKILVAHSMSEVFKTIVPHLSTPHKEELSYNAMRVRTYNVEDRDKEIAIAMLETIIKKIKTF
;
A
#
# COMPACT_ATOMS: atom_id res chain seq x y z
N MET A 1 -22.44 -27.98 -34.31
CA MET A 1 -23.06 -26.72 -33.84
C MET A 1 -22.26 -26.20 -32.67
N ASN A 2 -21.38 -25.23 -32.90
CA ASN A 2 -20.86 -24.24 -31.95
C ASN A 2 -19.73 -23.46 -32.63
N THR A 3 -20.06 -22.36 -33.30
CA THR A 3 -19.11 -21.46 -33.98
C THR A 3 -19.34 -20.02 -33.53
N TYR A 4 -19.53 -19.80 -32.22
CA TYR A 4 -19.61 -18.46 -31.63
C TYR A 4 -18.81 -18.37 -30.32
N GLU A 5 -17.60 -18.93 -30.30
CA GLU A 5 -16.58 -18.53 -29.33
C GLU A 5 -15.81 -17.34 -29.94
N ASN A 6 -15.87 -16.17 -29.28
CA ASN A 6 -15.16 -14.90 -29.58
C ASN A 6 -15.76 -13.87 -30.57
N SER A 7 -17.09 -13.69 -30.61
CA SER A 7 -17.64 -12.46 -31.22
C SER A 7 -17.67 -11.33 -30.19
N TYR A 8 -17.02 -10.20 -30.48
CA TYR A 8 -17.14 -8.97 -29.68
C TYR A 8 -18.58 -8.48 -29.73
N ILE A 9 -19.29 -8.52 -28.60
CA ILE A 9 -20.74 -8.34 -28.58
C ILE A 9 -21.20 -6.90 -28.86
N PHE A 10 -20.31 -5.92 -28.65
CA PHE A 10 -20.58 -4.49 -28.81
C PHE A 10 -20.19 -3.94 -30.19
N GLU A 11 -19.84 -4.79 -31.15
CA GLU A 11 -19.34 -4.42 -32.48
C GLU A 11 -20.20 -3.36 -33.18
N TRP A 12 -21.52 -3.49 -33.10
CA TRP A 12 -22.43 -2.53 -33.72
C TRP A 12 -22.41 -1.16 -33.04
N ILE A 13 -22.45 -1.11 -31.70
CA ILE A 13 -22.40 0.15 -30.94
C ILE A 13 -21.03 0.83 -31.14
N ASP A 14 -19.95 0.04 -31.14
CA ASP A 14 -18.59 0.53 -31.36
C ASP A 14 -18.46 1.14 -32.78
N SER A 15 -18.95 0.44 -33.79
CA SER A 15 -18.97 0.95 -35.17
C SER A 15 -19.80 2.22 -35.31
N LEU A 16 -20.96 2.29 -34.65
CA LEU A 16 -21.80 3.49 -34.63
C LEU A 16 -21.05 4.69 -34.03
N ILE A 17 -20.38 4.51 -32.90
CA ILE A 17 -19.62 5.58 -32.22
C ILE A 17 -18.40 5.99 -33.06
N SER A 18 -17.60 5.02 -33.51
CA SER A 18 -16.31 5.26 -34.15
C SER A 18 -16.41 5.64 -35.63
N GLN A 19 -17.50 5.32 -36.34
CA GLN A 19 -17.62 5.56 -37.78
C GLN A 19 -18.71 6.58 -38.16
N ILE A 20 -19.80 6.64 -37.41
CA ILE A 20 -20.96 7.48 -37.76
C ILE A 20 -20.99 8.75 -36.90
N LEU A 21 -20.57 8.67 -35.64
CA LEU A 21 -20.62 9.77 -34.67
C LEU A 21 -19.24 10.37 -34.37
N ASP A 22 -18.24 10.14 -35.21
CA ASP A 22 -16.92 10.74 -35.07
C ASP A 22 -16.92 12.17 -35.66
N PRO A 23 -16.79 13.24 -34.84
CA PRO A 23 -16.79 14.63 -35.29
C PRO A 23 -15.60 15.00 -36.17
N HIS A 24 -14.54 14.19 -36.18
CA HIS A 24 -13.31 14.47 -36.93
C HIS A 24 -13.32 13.89 -38.35
N ARG A 25 -14.39 13.17 -38.73
CA ARG A 25 -14.55 12.69 -40.11
C ARG A 25 -14.91 13.84 -41.05
N LYS A 26 -14.28 13.84 -42.23
CA LYS A 26 -14.49 14.85 -43.29
C LYS A 26 -15.94 14.90 -43.79
N ASP A 27 -16.66 13.78 -43.70
CA ASP A 27 -18.04 13.61 -44.14
C ASP A 27 -18.99 13.50 -42.93
N PHE A 28 -18.77 14.31 -41.88
CA PHE A 28 -19.64 14.32 -40.71
C PHE A 28 -21.10 14.54 -41.15
N LEU A 29 -21.90 13.48 -41.02
CA LEU A 29 -23.20 13.34 -41.69
C LEU A 29 -24.25 14.28 -41.07
N ILE A 30 -25.02 14.94 -41.93
CA ILE A 30 -26.29 15.57 -41.53
C ILE A 30 -27.36 14.47 -41.69
N LEU A 31 -27.73 13.83 -40.58
CA LEU A 31 -28.80 12.82 -40.57
C LEU A 31 -30.17 13.49 -40.79
N SER A 32 -31.01 12.91 -41.64
CA SER A 32 -32.41 13.34 -41.78
C SER A 32 -33.25 12.94 -40.55
N GLU A 33 -34.40 13.58 -40.34
CA GLU A 33 -35.33 13.21 -39.24
C GLU A 33 -35.77 11.74 -39.30
N GLU A 34 -35.97 11.19 -40.50
CA GLU A 34 -36.34 9.78 -40.71
C GLU A 34 -35.19 8.84 -40.34
N GLN A 35 -33.95 9.17 -40.74
CA GLN A 35 -32.76 8.41 -40.36
C GLN A 35 -32.51 8.45 -38.85
N MET A 36 -32.81 9.58 -38.21
CA MET A 36 -32.72 9.74 -36.75
C MET A 36 -33.76 8.88 -36.01
N ALA A 37 -34.98 8.78 -36.53
CA ALA A 37 -36.02 7.91 -35.97
C ALA A 37 -35.63 6.43 -36.08
N GLU A 38 -35.13 6.00 -37.25
CA GLU A 38 -34.63 4.62 -37.44
C GLU A 38 -33.45 4.30 -36.52
N LEU A 39 -32.50 5.23 -36.40
CA LEU A 39 -31.34 5.08 -35.52
C LEU A 39 -31.76 4.93 -34.06
N THR A 40 -32.75 5.72 -33.63
CA THR A 40 -33.29 5.68 -32.27
C THR A 40 -33.87 4.30 -31.93
N ILE A 41 -34.69 3.76 -32.83
CA ILE A 41 -35.29 2.42 -32.67
C ILE A 41 -34.19 1.35 -32.61
N LYS A 42 -33.19 1.42 -33.50
CA LYS A 42 -32.07 0.47 -33.50
C LYS A 42 -31.27 0.49 -32.20
N ILE A 43 -30.96 1.67 -31.66
CA ILE A 43 -30.20 1.81 -30.40
C ILE A 43 -30.98 1.13 -29.25
N GLN A 44 -32.28 1.36 -29.16
CA GLN A 44 -33.12 0.75 -28.12
C GLN A 44 -33.20 -0.78 -28.25
N GLN A 45 -33.41 -1.28 -29.46
CA GLN A 45 -33.42 -2.72 -29.74
C GLN A 45 -32.09 -3.38 -29.39
N GLU A 46 -30.99 -2.74 -29.74
CA GLU A 46 -29.66 -3.24 -29.45
C GLU A 46 -29.37 -3.30 -27.95
N ASN A 47 -29.78 -2.29 -27.19
CA ASN A 47 -29.64 -2.27 -25.74
C ASN A 47 -30.39 -3.44 -25.08
N ILE A 48 -31.61 -3.75 -25.53
CA ILE A 48 -32.37 -4.93 -25.08
C ILE A 48 -31.64 -6.23 -25.45
N ARG A 49 -31.15 -6.34 -26.69
CA ARG A 49 -30.40 -7.49 -27.19
C ARG A 49 -29.15 -7.75 -26.34
N LEU A 50 -28.35 -6.71 -26.07
CA LEU A 50 -27.12 -6.79 -25.29
C LEU A 50 -27.37 -7.22 -23.85
N LYS A 51 -28.39 -6.65 -23.18
CA LYS A 51 -28.77 -7.11 -21.83
C LYS A 51 -29.14 -8.59 -21.80
N SER A 52 -29.89 -9.05 -22.81
CA SER A 52 -30.24 -10.47 -22.92
C SER A 52 -29.01 -11.34 -23.13
N LEU A 53 -28.13 -10.94 -24.05
CA LEU A 53 -26.92 -11.68 -24.39
C LEU A 53 -25.96 -11.81 -23.20
N ILE A 54 -25.72 -10.71 -22.47
CA ILE A 54 -24.92 -10.69 -21.24
C ILE A 54 -25.50 -11.68 -20.21
N ARG A 55 -26.82 -11.70 -20.02
CA ARG A 55 -27.47 -12.65 -19.09
C ARG A 55 -27.23 -14.10 -19.53
N HIS A 56 -27.45 -14.40 -20.81
CA HIS A 56 -27.30 -15.75 -21.34
C HIS A 56 -25.85 -16.26 -21.22
N GLN A 57 -24.87 -15.44 -21.59
CA GLN A 57 -23.46 -15.81 -21.50
C GLN A 57 -23.00 -15.99 -20.04
N LEU A 58 -23.50 -15.19 -19.09
CA LEU A 58 -23.15 -15.39 -17.68
C LEU A 58 -23.85 -16.59 -17.04
N PHE A 59 -25.04 -16.94 -17.54
CA PHE A 59 -25.77 -18.13 -17.07
C PHE A 59 -25.14 -19.42 -17.60
N SER A 60 -24.67 -19.42 -18.86
CA SER A 60 -24.04 -20.60 -19.47
C SER A 60 -22.67 -20.91 -18.86
N LEU A 61 -21.98 -19.91 -18.31
CA LEU A 61 -20.73 -20.12 -17.59
C LEU A 61 -20.98 -20.79 -16.22
N THR A 62 -20.23 -21.85 -15.93
CA THR A 62 -20.25 -22.51 -14.61
C THR A 62 -19.14 -22.01 -13.69
N ASN A 63 -18.03 -21.51 -14.23
CA ASN A 63 -16.86 -21.08 -13.47
C ASN A 63 -16.97 -19.60 -13.03
N GLN A 64 -16.89 -19.35 -11.72
CA GLN A 64 -17.00 -18.02 -11.12
C GLN A 64 -15.91 -17.03 -11.60
N LEU A 65 -14.66 -17.49 -11.73
CA LEU A 65 -13.56 -16.65 -12.23
C LEU A 65 -13.80 -16.24 -13.68
N LYS A 66 -14.30 -17.16 -14.52
CA LYS A 66 -14.66 -16.84 -15.91
C LYS A 66 -15.77 -15.79 -15.98
N LYS A 67 -16.79 -15.87 -15.10
CA LYS A 67 -17.84 -14.83 -15.00
C LYS A 67 -17.27 -13.48 -14.60
N GLN A 68 -16.36 -13.46 -13.64
CA GLN A 68 -15.72 -12.25 -13.14
C GLN A 68 -14.90 -11.56 -14.25
N VAL A 69 -14.06 -12.33 -14.96
CA VAL A 69 -13.27 -11.82 -16.08
C VAL A 69 -14.17 -11.28 -17.18
N LEU A 70 -15.22 -12.02 -17.55
CA LEU A 70 -16.15 -11.61 -18.61
C LEU A 70 -16.90 -10.31 -18.27
N ILE A 71 -17.46 -10.21 -17.06
CA ILE A 71 -18.10 -8.98 -16.59
C ILE A 71 -17.13 -7.80 -16.60
N SER A 72 -15.91 -8.01 -16.12
CA SER A 72 -14.91 -6.95 -16.05
C SER A 72 -14.49 -6.46 -17.45
N GLN A 73 -14.40 -7.37 -18.43
CA GLN A 73 -14.17 -7.04 -19.83
C GLN A 73 -15.33 -6.21 -20.41
N TYR A 74 -16.57 -6.66 -20.20
CA TYR A 74 -17.75 -5.92 -20.69
C TYR A 74 -17.88 -4.54 -20.07
N TYR A 75 -17.69 -4.44 -18.76
CA TYR A 75 -17.74 -3.18 -18.05
C TYR A 75 -16.66 -2.22 -18.55
N SER A 76 -15.42 -2.71 -18.74
CA SER A 76 -14.31 -1.90 -19.24
C SER A 76 -14.57 -1.41 -20.67
N ALA A 77 -15.06 -2.28 -21.56
CA ALA A 77 -15.41 -1.90 -22.93
C ALA A 77 -16.50 -0.82 -22.98
N LEU A 78 -17.59 -1.01 -22.23
CA LEU A 78 -18.67 -0.02 -22.14
C LEU A 78 -18.20 1.32 -21.57
N THR A 79 -17.30 1.29 -20.57
CA THR A 79 -16.70 2.50 -20.00
C THR A 79 -15.83 3.25 -21.01
N LEU A 80 -15.06 2.52 -21.83
CA LEU A 80 -14.26 3.11 -22.92
C LEU A 80 -15.17 3.78 -23.97
N LEU A 81 -16.21 3.08 -24.41
CA LEU A 81 -17.18 3.62 -25.37
C LEU A 81 -17.88 4.87 -24.82
N LEU A 82 -18.31 4.84 -23.56
CA LEU A 82 -18.93 6.00 -22.91
C LEU A 82 -17.96 7.19 -22.84
N ASN A 83 -16.70 6.95 -22.47
CA ASN A 83 -15.69 8.01 -22.42
C ASN A 83 -15.44 8.64 -23.80
N GLN A 84 -15.46 7.84 -24.87
CA GLN A 84 -15.34 8.32 -26.26
C GLN A 84 -16.52 9.21 -26.64
N VAL A 85 -17.75 8.78 -26.36
CA VAL A 85 -18.98 9.57 -26.60
C VAL A 85 -18.96 10.89 -25.81
N LEU A 86 -18.54 10.84 -24.55
CA LEU A 86 -18.39 12.05 -23.72
C LEU A 86 -17.28 12.99 -24.22
N HIS A 87 -16.24 12.46 -24.87
CA HIS A 87 -15.22 13.27 -25.51
C HIS A 87 -15.77 14.01 -26.72
N TYR A 88 -16.47 13.31 -27.62
CA TYR A 88 -17.10 13.88 -28.81
C TYR A 88 -18.06 15.01 -28.46
N ARG A 89 -18.85 14.86 -27.38
CA ARG A 89 -19.76 15.92 -26.92
C ARG A 89 -19.06 17.24 -26.53
N LYS A 90 -17.78 17.19 -26.15
CA LYS A 90 -17.02 18.39 -25.82
C LYS A 90 -16.53 19.15 -27.07
N ASP A 91 -16.60 18.52 -28.24
CA ASP A 91 -16.19 19.15 -29.49
C ASP A 91 -17.32 20.03 -30.05
N ASN A 92 -16.95 21.19 -30.60
CA ASN A 92 -17.86 22.20 -31.15
C ASN A 92 -18.93 21.71 -32.15
N PRO A 93 -18.69 20.69 -33.03
CA PRO A 93 -19.66 20.30 -34.06
C PRO A 93 -21.00 19.77 -33.52
N PHE A 94 -21.02 19.26 -32.28
CA PHE A 94 -22.22 18.67 -31.67
C PHE A 94 -23.13 19.67 -30.95
N GLN A 95 -22.62 20.84 -30.56
CA GLN A 95 -23.43 21.84 -29.84
C GLN A 95 -24.44 22.60 -30.74
N GLN A 96 -24.38 22.39 -32.06
CA GLN A 96 -25.17 23.14 -33.04
C GLN A 96 -25.99 22.25 -34.00
N ASN A 97 -25.98 20.92 -33.85
CA ASN A 97 -26.52 19.99 -34.84
C ASN A 97 -27.57 19.02 -34.26
N ALA A 98 -28.47 18.54 -35.11
CA ALA A 98 -29.46 17.48 -34.82
C ALA A 98 -28.83 16.17 -34.28
N MET A 99 -27.52 15.99 -34.45
CA MET A 99 -26.75 14.88 -33.89
C MET A 99 -26.60 14.91 -32.36
N GLU A 100 -26.85 16.04 -31.68
CA GLU A 100 -26.83 16.09 -30.21
C GLU A 100 -27.80 15.06 -29.61
N GLN A 101 -28.95 14.84 -30.26
CA GLN A 101 -29.96 13.87 -29.81
C GLN A 101 -29.47 12.42 -29.94
N ALA A 102 -28.78 12.07 -31.05
CA ALA A 102 -28.24 10.72 -31.25
C ALA A 102 -27.12 10.42 -30.24
N VAL A 103 -26.22 11.38 -30.01
CA VAL A 103 -25.15 11.28 -29.01
C VAL A 103 -25.73 11.12 -27.61
N TYR A 104 -26.75 11.92 -27.26
CA TYR A 104 -27.43 11.80 -25.98
C TYR A 104 -28.09 10.42 -25.79
N LEU A 105 -28.76 9.91 -26.83
CA LEU A 105 -29.43 8.61 -26.77
C LEU A 105 -28.44 7.45 -26.58
N ILE A 106 -27.29 7.50 -27.26
CA ILE A 106 -26.24 6.49 -27.11
C ILE A 106 -25.57 6.62 -25.76
N GLN A 107 -25.27 7.83 -25.30
CA GLN A 107 -24.77 8.08 -23.95
C GLN A 107 -25.70 7.43 -22.92
N SER A 108 -27.00 7.74 -22.99
CA SER A 108 -28.01 7.18 -22.10
C SER A 108 -28.10 5.66 -22.18
N SER A 109 -27.98 5.08 -23.38
CA SER A 109 -28.01 3.62 -23.57
C SER A 109 -26.78 2.93 -22.97
N LEU A 110 -25.59 3.51 -23.13
CA LEU A 110 -24.36 3.01 -22.52
C LEU A 110 -24.41 3.11 -20.99
N GLU A 111 -24.90 4.23 -20.46
CA GLU A 111 -25.11 4.42 -19.02
C GLU A 111 -26.10 3.39 -18.46
N GLU A 112 -27.17 3.08 -19.20
CA GLU A 112 -28.14 2.07 -18.80
C GLU A 112 -27.55 0.66 -18.79
N LEU A 113 -26.72 0.31 -19.78
CA LEU A 113 -26.00 -0.96 -19.82
C LEU A 113 -24.99 -1.09 -18.67
N LEU A 114 -24.24 -0.03 -18.38
CA LEU A 114 -23.33 0.04 -17.24
C LEU A 114 -24.10 -0.14 -15.93
N SER A 115 -25.17 0.64 -15.72
CA SER A 115 -26.04 0.55 -14.54
C SER A 115 -26.65 -0.84 -14.36
N PHE A 116 -27.03 -1.51 -15.44
CA PHE A 116 -27.50 -2.90 -15.41
C PHE A 116 -26.42 -3.86 -14.88
N ILE A 117 -25.17 -3.72 -15.33
CA ILE A 117 -24.04 -4.53 -14.84
C ILE A 117 -23.75 -4.20 -13.37
N GLU A 118 -23.69 -2.91 -13.02
CA GLU A 118 -23.40 -2.43 -11.67
C GLU A 118 -24.45 -2.90 -10.66
N THR A 119 -25.72 -2.94 -11.05
CA THR A 119 -26.80 -3.35 -10.14
C THR A 119 -26.84 -4.86 -9.95
N ARG A 120 -26.68 -5.63 -11.04
CA ARG A 120 -26.93 -7.08 -11.03
C ARG A 120 -25.69 -7.93 -10.79
N TYR A 121 -24.52 -7.43 -11.18
CA TYR A 121 -23.27 -8.19 -11.20
C TYR A 121 -22.13 -7.49 -10.47
N PHE A 122 -22.45 -6.54 -9.59
CA PHE A 122 -21.48 -5.78 -8.79
C PHE A 122 -20.35 -6.62 -8.17
N ILE A 123 -20.71 -7.75 -7.54
CA ILE A 123 -19.79 -8.63 -6.82
C ILE A 123 -18.75 -9.28 -7.77
N LEU A 124 -19.07 -9.35 -9.07
CA LEU A 124 -18.24 -9.90 -10.12
C LEU A 124 -17.39 -8.84 -10.84
N ILE A 125 -17.54 -7.55 -10.51
CA ILE A 125 -16.71 -6.51 -11.10
C ILE A 125 -15.33 -6.54 -10.41
N ASP A 126 -14.26 -6.61 -11.19
CA ASP A 126 -12.91 -6.49 -10.67
C ASP A 126 -12.71 -5.11 -10.00
N PRO A 127 -12.29 -5.07 -8.72
CA PRO A 127 -12.02 -3.82 -8.00
C PRO A 127 -11.00 -2.89 -8.69
N GLU A 128 -10.12 -3.40 -9.55
CA GLU A 128 -9.13 -2.57 -10.26
C GLU A 128 -9.72 -1.86 -11.50
N VAL A 129 -10.94 -2.19 -11.90
CA VAL A 129 -11.61 -1.52 -13.03
C VAL A 129 -12.03 -0.09 -12.65
N GLN A 130 -11.92 0.81 -13.62
CA GLN A 130 -12.31 2.22 -13.49
C GLN A 130 -13.83 2.33 -13.34
N VAL A 131 -14.30 3.24 -12.49
CA VAL A 131 -15.73 3.50 -12.32
C VAL A 131 -16.21 4.43 -13.44
N SER A 132 -17.37 4.13 -14.02
CA SER A 132 -18.02 5.01 -14.99
C SER A 132 -18.28 6.41 -14.41
N ALA A 133 -18.29 7.45 -15.26
CA ALA A 133 -18.50 8.83 -14.81
C ALA A 133 -19.84 8.98 -14.04
N THR A 134 -20.90 8.40 -14.58
CA THR A 134 -22.27 8.45 -14.03
C THR A 134 -22.37 7.73 -12.68
N CYS A 135 -21.76 6.54 -12.55
CA CYS A 135 -21.69 5.83 -11.28
C CYS A 135 -20.88 6.61 -10.24
N TYR A 136 -19.75 7.19 -10.67
CA TYR A 136 -18.91 7.99 -9.79
C TYR A 136 -19.65 9.22 -9.25
N GLU A 137 -20.39 9.95 -10.10
CA GLU A 137 -21.22 11.08 -9.66
C GLU A 137 -22.29 10.67 -8.64
N ALA A 138 -22.97 9.55 -8.86
CA ALA A 138 -23.96 9.02 -7.92
C ALA A 138 -23.31 8.71 -6.55
N ILE A 139 -22.13 8.07 -6.57
CA ILE A 139 -21.34 7.78 -5.36
C ILE A 139 -20.90 9.08 -4.66
N GLN A 140 -20.48 10.10 -5.41
CA GLN A 140 -20.08 11.39 -4.83
C GLN A 140 -21.25 12.06 -4.11
N LYS A 141 -22.44 12.07 -4.72
CA LYS A 141 -23.66 12.61 -4.09
C LYS A 141 -24.01 11.85 -2.81
N GLU A 142 -24.04 10.52 -2.85
CA GLU A 142 -24.28 9.66 -1.68
C GLU A 142 -23.28 9.95 -0.55
N MET A 143 -21.98 9.93 -0.88
CA MET A 143 -20.91 10.15 0.10
C MET A 143 -20.91 11.57 0.67
N LYS A 144 -21.27 12.58 -0.12
CA LYS A 144 -21.38 13.97 0.33
C LYS A 144 -22.39 14.11 1.47
N VAL A 145 -23.59 13.56 1.28
CA VAL A 145 -24.66 13.59 2.28
C VAL A 145 -24.21 12.92 3.57
N ARG A 146 -23.60 11.73 3.45
CA ARG A 146 -23.11 10.96 4.60
C ARG A 146 -21.98 11.65 5.36
N VAL A 147 -21.00 12.21 4.66
CA VAL A 147 -19.91 12.96 5.30
C VAL A 147 -20.44 14.21 6.00
N GLN A 148 -21.38 14.94 5.40
CA GLN A 148 -22.02 16.09 6.05
C GLN A 148 -22.79 15.70 7.31
N ALA A 149 -23.57 14.62 7.25
CA ALA A 149 -24.28 14.09 8.41
C ALA A 149 -23.31 13.67 9.54
N LEU A 150 -22.20 13.03 9.19
CA LEU A 150 -21.15 12.68 10.14
C LEU A 150 -20.55 13.94 10.77
N THR A 151 -20.10 14.93 9.98
CA THR A 151 -19.47 16.14 10.51
C THR A 151 -20.39 16.95 11.40
N ASN A 152 -21.70 17.00 11.10
CA ASN A 152 -22.69 17.71 11.90
C ASN A 152 -22.96 17.04 13.25
N ARG A 153 -22.71 15.72 13.37
CA ARG A 153 -22.91 14.95 14.59
C ARG A 153 -21.69 14.99 15.52
N LEU A 154 -20.51 15.34 15.00
CA LEU A 154 -19.27 15.36 15.77
C LEU A 154 -19.16 16.64 16.61
N ASP A 155 -18.65 16.49 17.85
CA ASP A 155 -18.26 17.62 18.68
C ASP A 155 -17.17 18.45 17.95
N PRO A 156 -17.28 19.79 17.91
CA PRO A 156 -16.26 20.68 17.34
C PRO A 156 -14.83 20.42 17.85
N GLU A 157 -14.68 19.86 19.05
CA GLU A 157 -13.38 19.46 19.60
C GLU A 157 -12.72 18.33 18.77
N TYR A 158 -13.48 17.32 18.34
CA TYR A 158 -12.96 16.26 17.45
C TYR A 158 -12.58 16.79 16.07
N LEU A 159 -13.26 17.82 15.57
CA LEU A 159 -12.88 18.45 14.29
C LEU A 159 -11.50 19.13 14.35
N LYS A 160 -10.96 19.36 15.55
CA LYS A 160 -9.58 19.83 15.76
C LYS A 160 -8.56 18.69 15.81
N ASP A 161 -8.98 17.42 15.80
CA ASP A 161 -8.06 16.30 15.72
C ASP A 161 -7.31 16.30 14.38
N ALA A 162 -5.98 16.11 14.44
CA ALA A 162 -5.14 16.17 13.25
C ALA A 162 -5.39 15.00 12.30
N SER A 163 -5.62 13.79 12.84
CA SER A 163 -5.90 12.59 12.06
C SER A 163 -7.24 12.72 11.33
N LEU A 164 -8.29 13.18 12.03
CA LEU A 164 -9.61 13.41 11.45
C LEU A 164 -9.57 14.45 10.34
N ARG A 165 -8.85 15.55 10.51
CA ARG A 165 -8.69 16.57 9.45
C ARG A 165 -8.08 15.98 8.18
N VAL A 166 -7.02 15.16 8.30
CA VAL A 166 -6.38 14.51 7.15
C VAL A 166 -7.36 13.58 6.42
N ILE A 167 -8.20 12.87 7.17
CA ILE A 167 -9.23 11.99 6.60
C ILE A 167 -10.30 12.78 5.86
N LEU A 168 -10.89 13.77 6.53
CA LEU A 168 -11.95 14.61 5.96
C LEU A 168 -11.46 15.31 4.69
N GLN A 169 -10.26 15.88 4.70
CA GLN A 169 -9.66 16.48 3.51
C GLN A 169 -9.59 15.48 2.34
N ARG A 170 -9.20 14.23 2.59
CA ARG A 170 -9.13 13.17 1.57
C ARG A 170 -10.50 12.67 1.09
N LEU A 171 -11.51 12.71 1.95
CA LEU A 171 -12.89 12.41 1.58
C LEU A 171 -13.47 13.54 0.73
N TYR A 172 -13.33 14.80 1.15
CA TYR A 172 -13.79 15.95 0.38
C TYR A 172 -13.12 16.06 -0.99
N ARG A 173 -11.80 15.85 -1.09
CA ARG A 173 -11.13 15.82 -2.41
C ARG A 173 -11.71 14.77 -3.37
N PHE A 174 -12.23 13.67 -2.85
CA PHE A 174 -12.88 12.63 -3.65
C PHE A 174 -14.33 13.01 -4.01
N ILE A 175 -15.06 13.62 -3.08
CA ILE A 175 -16.44 14.09 -3.29
C ILE A 175 -16.50 15.25 -4.29
N GLU A 176 -15.53 16.16 -4.23
CA GLU A 176 -15.46 17.36 -5.08
C GLU A 176 -14.90 17.09 -6.48
N GLY A 177 -14.64 15.83 -6.84
CA GLY A 177 -14.16 15.48 -8.18
C GLY A 177 -12.77 16.04 -8.52
N ARG A 178 -11.96 16.40 -7.52
CA ARG A 178 -10.58 16.90 -7.73
C ARG A 178 -9.58 15.80 -8.12
N LEU A 179 -10.07 14.58 -8.36
CA LEU A 179 -9.31 13.49 -8.95
C LEU A 179 -9.56 13.53 -10.46
N PRO A 180 -8.52 13.30 -11.29
CA PRO A 180 -8.71 13.29 -12.74
C PRO A 180 -9.82 12.28 -13.12
N PRO A 181 -10.80 12.67 -13.96
CA PRO A 181 -11.79 11.75 -14.49
C PRO A 181 -11.09 10.55 -15.16
N GLY A 182 -11.60 9.35 -14.96
CA GLY A 182 -11.00 8.11 -15.47
C GLY A 182 -9.83 7.55 -14.66
N LYS A 183 -9.55 8.03 -13.44
CA LYS A 183 -8.53 7.42 -12.55
C LYS A 183 -9.08 6.74 -11.30
N VAL A 184 -10.39 6.81 -11.07
CA VAL A 184 -11.01 6.24 -9.87
C VAL A 184 -11.43 4.81 -10.16
N THR A 185 -10.90 3.86 -9.38
CA THR A 185 -11.26 2.44 -9.48
C THR A 185 -12.26 2.03 -8.38
N TYR A 186 -12.96 0.92 -8.59
CA TYR A 186 -13.86 0.36 -7.57
C TYR A 186 -13.16 0.10 -6.24
N ARG A 187 -11.89 -0.32 -6.23
CA ARG A 187 -11.06 -0.46 -5.02
C ARG A 187 -11.00 0.84 -4.24
N THR A 188 -10.81 1.96 -4.93
CA THR A 188 -10.75 3.29 -4.29
C THR A 188 -12.10 3.64 -3.68
N VAL A 189 -13.20 3.36 -4.39
CA VAL A 189 -14.56 3.54 -3.87
C VAL A 189 -14.80 2.68 -2.64
N PHE A 190 -14.50 1.38 -2.72
CA PHE A 190 -14.67 0.43 -1.63
C PHE A 190 -13.91 0.84 -0.38
N TYR A 191 -12.64 1.25 -0.55
CA TYR A 191 -11.85 1.74 0.56
C TYR A 191 -12.52 2.94 1.24
N LYS A 192 -12.93 3.94 0.44
CA LYS A 192 -13.53 5.18 0.97
C LYS A 192 -14.89 4.94 1.61
N LYS A 193 -15.73 4.06 1.05
CA LYS A 193 -17.00 3.65 1.65
C LYS A 193 -16.78 2.89 2.96
N ALA A 194 -15.78 1.99 3.01
CA ALA A 194 -15.43 1.27 4.23
C ALA A 194 -14.90 2.22 5.32
N LEU A 195 -14.06 3.19 4.95
CA LEU A 195 -13.58 4.22 5.86
C LEU A 195 -14.73 5.06 6.42
N LEU A 196 -15.61 5.56 5.56
CA LEU A 196 -16.75 6.37 5.98
C LEU A 196 -17.69 5.59 6.90
N LYS A 197 -18.01 4.33 6.54
CA LYS A 197 -18.79 3.44 7.40
C LYS A 197 -18.14 3.24 8.77
N GLY A 198 -16.83 3.01 8.80
CA GLY A 198 -16.08 2.89 10.05
C GLY A 198 -16.19 4.14 10.91
N LEU A 199 -16.04 5.34 10.32
CA LEU A 199 -16.18 6.62 11.03
C LEU A 199 -17.61 6.85 11.57
N GLU A 200 -18.63 6.40 10.84
CA GLU A 200 -20.03 6.47 11.26
C GLU A 200 -20.33 5.56 12.46
N GLU A 201 -19.63 4.43 12.56
CA GLU A 201 -19.76 3.40 13.61
C GLU A 201 -18.86 3.66 14.83
N LEU A 202 -17.91 4.59 14.74
CA LEU A 202 -17.01 4.92 15.84
C LEU A 202 -17.75 5.44 17.08
N GLN A 203 -17.36 4.94 18.24
CA GLN A 203 -17.77 5.49 19.53
C GLN A 203 -16.83 6.64 19.92
N TRP A 204 -17.24 7.86 19.62
CA TRP A 204 -16.49 9.09 19.92
C TRP A 204 -16.52 9.40 21.43
N LYS A 205 -15.65 8.75 22.21
CA LYS A 205 -15.51 8.94 23.66
C LYS A 205 -14.34 9.89 23.96
N LYS A 206 -14.54 10.78 24.95
CA LYS A 206 -13.52 11.76 25.38
C LYS A 206 -12.33 11.14 26.11
N ASN A 207 -12.49 9.93 26.65
CA ASN A 207 -11.39 9.24 27.32
C ASN A 207 -10.53 8.55 26.27
N GLU A 208 -9.42 9.18 25.92
CA GLU A 208 -8.41 8.54 25.09
C GLU A 208 -7.75 7.41 25.90
N PRO A 209 -7.73 6.18 25.36
CA PRO A 209 -6.98 5.11 25.99
C PRO A 209 -5.48 5.45 25.96
N GLU A 210 -4.72 4.80 26.84
CA GLU A 210 -3.30 5.11 27.00
C GLU A 210 -2.44 4.78 25.77
N ASP A 211 -2.98 3.99 24.82
CA ASP A 211 -2.31 3.52 23.61
C ASP A 211 -2.73 4.27 22.34
N PHE A 212 -3.93 4.02 21.81
CA PHE A 212 -4.39 4.51 20.52
C PHE A 212 -5.85 4.91 20.60
N SER A 213 -6.20 6.09 20.11
CA SER A 213 -7.60 6.49 19.98
C SER A 213 -8.40 5.47 19.16
N GLU A 214 -9.72 5.42 19.35
CA GLU A 214 -10.59 4.56 18.53
C GLU A 214 -10.50 4.91 17.04
N LEU A 215 -10.24 6.18 16.72
CA LEU A 215 -9.96 6.64 15.37
C LEU A 215 -8.67 6.01 14.83
N ASP A 216 -7.59 6.02 15.61
CA ASP A 216 -6.32 5.41 15.19
C ASP A 216 -6.44 3.91 15.01
N LYS A 217 -7.14 3.22 15.91
CA LYS A 217 -7.42 1.79 15.76
C LYS A 217 -8.14 1.49 14.46
N LEU A 218 -9.15 2.29 14.09
CA LEU A 218 -9.84 2.16 12.81
C LEU A 218 -8.89 2.38 11.63
N LEU A 219 -8.04 3.40 11.67
CA LEU A 219 -7.13 3.73 10.58
C LEU A 219 -6.02 2.69 10.39
N ILE A 220 -5.51 2.13 11.49
CA ILE A 220 -4.56 1.02 11.48
C ILE A 220 -5.24 -0.24 10.94
N TYR A 221 -6.45 -0.55 11.43
CA TYR A 221 -7.26 -1.68 10.96
C TYR A 221 -7.54 -1.60 9.45
N LEU A 222 -7.88 -0.42 8.93
CA LEU A 222 -8.13 -0.22 7.50
C LEU A 222 -6.85 -0.04 6.66
N ASN A 223 -5.66 -0.05 7.28
CA ASN A 223 -4.38 0.18 6.61
C ASN A 223 -4.38 1.52 5.84
N PHE A 224 -4.66 2.61 6.56
CA PHE A 224 -4.64 3.98 6.06
C PHE A 224 -3.21 4.49 5.85
N ASN A 225 -2.46 3.86 4.94
CA ASN A 225 -1.05 4.11 4.65
C ASN A 225 -0.81 5.42 3.88
N SER A 226 -1.40 6.52 4.35
CA SER A 226 -1.13 7.85 3.83
C SER A 226 0.11 8.43 4.49
N LYS A 227 0.99 9.08 3.70
CA LYS A 227 2.19 9.76 4.23
C LYS A 227 1.87 10.73 5.36
N ALA A 228 0.78 11.49 5.23
CA ALA A 228 0.33 12.44 6.24
C ALA A 228 0.00 11.75 7.58
N TYR A 229 -0.76 10.65 7.52
CA TYR A 229 -1.11 9.89 8.72
C TYR A 229 0.08 9.16 9.34
N ILE A 230 0.96 8.58 8.52
CA ILE A 230 2.22 7.97 8.99
C ILE A 230 3.03 8.99 9.78
N ASN A 231 3.17 10.22 9.25
CA ASN A 231 3.88 11.28 9.96
C ASN A 231 3.17 11.69 11.25
N LEU A 232 1.84 11.74 11.28
CA LEU A 232 1.09 12.01 12.51
C LEU A 232 1.37 10.94 13.57
N LEU A 233 1.34 9.65 13.20
CA LEU A 233 1.69 8.56 14.11
C LEU A 233 3.13 8.67 14.62
N ILE A 234 4.09 8.91 13.73
CA ILE A 234 5.50 9.06 14.12
C ILE A 234 5.68 10.27 15.05
N THR A 235 5.03 11.39 14.78
CA THR A 235 5.07 12.58 15.65
C THR A 235 4.37 12.32 16.98
N TYR A 236 3.25 11.59 16.98
CA TYR A 236 2.57 11.16 18.20
C TYR A 236 3.46 10.26 19.05
N PHE A 237 4.11 9.28 18.43
CA PHE A 237 5.10 8.46 19.11
C PHE A 237 6.22 9.35 19.62
N LYS A 238 6.84 10.21 18.81
CA LYS A 238 7.89 11.13 19.26
C LYS A 238 7.42 12.26 20.21
N GLY A 239 6.13 12.30 20.57
CA GLY A 239 5.40 13.46 21.04
C GLY A 239 5.77 14.00 22.43
N ASN A 240 5.41 15.27 22.63
CA ASN A 240 5.84 16.22 23.66
C ASN A 240 5.82 15.69 25.10
N GLY A 241 6.92 15.92 25.83
CA GLY A 241 7.12 15.45 27.20
C GLY A 241 8.15 14.32 27.33
N TRP A 242 8.81 13.97 26.23
CA TRP A 242 9.91 13.00 26.20
C TRP A 242 11.27 13.65 26.48
N GLU A 243 11.38 14.97 26.37
CA GLU A 243 12.65 15.70 26.57
C GLU A 243 13.21 15.49 27.98
N SER A 244 12.35 15.37 28.98
CA SER A 244 12.71 15.10 30.38
C SER A 244 12.83 13.62 30.75
N ARG A 245 12.51 12.69 29.83
CA ARG A 245 12.52 11.24 30.10
C ARG A 245 13.89 10.64 29.86
N THR A 246 14.25 9.66 30.68
CA THR A 246 15.46 8.86 30.48
C THR A 246 15.34 8.03 29.20
N VAL A 247 16.48 7.65 28.62
CA VAL A 247 16.52 6.79 27.42
C VAL A 247 15.79 5.46 27.67
N VAL A 248 15.87 4.91 28.88
CA VAL A 248 15.19 3.67 29.28
C VAL A 248 13.67 3.84 29.28
N GLU A 249 13.15 4.93 29.84
CA GLU A 249 11.70 5.23 29.82
C GLU A 249 11.17 5.42 28.40
N LYS A 250 11.96 6.06 27.52
CA LYS A 250 11.61 6.20 26.08
C LYS A 250 11.51 4.84 25.41
N ILE A 251 12.48 3.95 25.63
CA ILE A 251 12.48 2.59 25.08
C ILE A 251 11.25 1.82 25.58
N SER A 252 10.98 1.83 26.89
CA SER A 252 9.83 1.13 27.48
C SER A 252 8.50 1.65 26.91
N ARG A 253 8.36 2.97 26.72
CA ARG A 253 7.16 3.56 26.13
C ARG A 253 7.00 3.20 24.64
N LEU A 254 8.08 3.23 23.87
CA LEU A 254 8.06 2.78 22.47
C LEU A 254 7.71 1.29 22.36
N GLN A 255 8.23 0.44 23.26
CA GLN A 255 7.88 -0.97 23.30
C GLN A 255 6.40 -1.20 23.63
N PHE A 256 5.83 -0.40 24.55
CA PHE A 256 4.41 -0.42 24.85
C PHE A 256 3.56 -0.10 23.60
N PHE A 257 3.85 1.01 22.91
CA PHE A 257 3.13 1.37 21.69
C PHE A 257 3.34 0.36 20.55
N HIS A 258 4.56 -0.16 20.41
CA HIS A 258 4.87 -1.18 19.40
C HIS A 258 4.08 -2.47 19.65
N LYS A 259 3.96 -2.90 20.91
CA LYS A 259 3.11 -4.03 21.30
C LYS A 259 1.65 -3.76 20.95
N ALA A 260 1.11 -2.61 21.38
CA ALA A 260 -0.28 -2.24 21.10
C ALA A 260 -0.56 -2.17 19.59
N PHE A 261 0.37 -1.62 18.81
CA PHE A 261 0.26 -1.52 17.36
C PHE A 261 0.25 -2.89 16.67
N LYS A 262 1.09 -3.83 17.14
CA LYS A 262 1.12 -5.23 16.63
C LYS A 262 -0.16 -6.01 16.96
N GLN A 263 -0.86 -5.64 18.03
CA GLN A 263 -2.13 -6.26 18.42
C GLN A 263 -3.31 -5.84 17.54
N ILE A 264 -3.19 -4.71 16.82
CA ILE A 264 -4.22 -4.28 15.87
C ILE A 264 -4.00 -4.98 14.53
N HIS A 265 -4.73 -6.08 14.34
CA HIS A 265 -4.66 -6.85 13.10
C HIS A 265 -5.29 -6.08 11.93
N PRO A 266 -4.55 -5.80 10.84
CA PRO A 266 -5.11 -5.12 9.69
C PRO A 266 -6.17 -6.00 9.02
N LYS A 267 -7.22 -5.35 8.51
CA LYS A 267 -8.24 -6.03 7.72
C LYS A 267 -7.60 -6.60 6.44
N PRO A 268 -7.85 -7.87 6.10
CA PRO A 268 -7.28 -8.47 4.89
C PRO A 268 -7.72 -7.74 3.62
N LYS A 269 -6.81 -7.64 2.65
CA LYS A 269 -7.06 -7.14 1.28
C LYS A 269 -7.60 -5.70 1.20
N ILE A 270 -7.44 -4.88 2.24
CA ILE A 270 -7.75 -3.45 2.21
C ILE A 270 -6.49 -2.64 2.47
N ILE A 271 -6.28 -1.59 1.68
CA ILE A 271 -5.13 -0.69 1.76
C ILE A 271 -5.45 0.59 0.98
N LEU A 272 -5.11 1.76 1.54
CA LEU A 272 -5.45 3.05 0.93
C LEU A 272 -4.64 3.30 -0.35
N ASN A 273 -3.32 3.09 -0.29
CA ASN A 273 -2.38 3.30 -1.39
C ASN A 273 -1.64 1.99 -1.69
N PRO A 274 -2.15 1.13 -2.56
CA PRO A 274 -1.64 -0.24 -2.71
C PRO A 274 -0.30 -0.35 -3.43
N GLN A 275 0.15 0.74 -4.06
CA GLN A 275 1.48 0.86 -4.65
C GLN A 275 2.58 1.11 -3.60
N TYR A 276 2.21 1.35 -2.35
CA TYR A 276 3.13 1.61 -1.25
C TYR A 276 3.02 0.51 -0.20
N TYR A 277 4.07 0.36 0.61
CA TYR A 277 4.04 -0.53 1.77
C TYR A 277 2.88 -0.19 2.72
N GLY A 278 2.34 -1.22 3.36
CA GLY A 278 1.29 -1.06 4.37
C GLY A 278 1.80 -0.41 5.64
N LEU A 279 0.86 0.12 6.45
CA LEU A 279 1.17 0.72 7.76
C LEU A 279 1.96 -0.22 8.66
N GLN A 280 1.56 -1.50 8.71
CA GLN A 280 2.24 -2.51 9.53
C GLN A 280 3.73 -2.61 9.19
N THR A 281 4.09 -2.66 7.91
CA THR A 281 5.49 -2.72 7.48
C THR A 281 6.26 -1.46 7.85
N ILE A 282 5.70 -0.28 7.52
CA ILE A 282 6.38 1.00 7.70
C ILE A 282 6.60 1.31 9.18
N ILE A 283 5.54 1.19 9.99
CA ILE A 283 5.56 1.57 11.40
C ILE A 283 6.34 0.57 12.25
N ASN A 284 6.23 -0.75 12.00
CA ASN A 284 7.05 -1.73 12.72
C ASN A 284 8.54 -1.52 12.42
N ASN A 285 8.91 -1.30 11.15
CA ASN A 285 10.30 -1.00 10.81
C ASN A 285 10.80 0.27 11.52
N TRP A 286 9.96 1.32 11.59
CA TRP A 286 10.31 2.53 12.34
C TRP A 286 10.52 2.25 13.83
N PHE A 287 9.64 1.49 14.49
CA PHE A 287 9.81 1.12 15.90
C PHE A 287 11.09 0.33 16.15
N GLU A 288 11.40 -0.67 15.31
CA GLU A 288 12.62 -1.47 15.44
C GLU A 288 13.87 -0.59 15.31
N GLN A 289 13.88 0.32 14.34
CA GLN A 289 15.00 1.26 14.13
C GLN A 289 15.15 2.24 15.29
N GLU A 290 14.06 2.87 15.74
CA GLU A 290 14.10 3.88 16.81
C GLU A 290 14.50 3.26 18.15
N ILE A 291 13.96 2.08 18.49
CA ILE A 291 14.34 1.35 19.71
C ILE A 291 15.81 0.93 19.65
N THR A 292 16.29 0.46 18.49
CA THR A 292 17.70 0.09 18.31
C THR A 292 18.61 1.31 18.49
N TYR A 293 18.29 2.43 17.86
CA TYR A 293 19.02 3.69 17.98
C TYR A 293 19.12 4.17 19.44
N LEU A 294 18.01 4.14 20.19
CA LEU A 294 18.02 4.52 21.60
C LEU A 294 18.85 3.57 22.47
N LYS A 295 18.80 2.26 22.20
CA LYS A 295 19.65 1.27 22.89
C LYS A 295 21.13 1.52 22.63
N GLU A 296 21.50 1.81 21.38
CA GLU A 296 22.88 2.14 21.02
C GLU A 296 23.33 3.43 21.73
N THR A 297 22.46 4.44 21.80
CA THR A 297 22.73 5.69 22.51
C THR A 297 22.95 5.47 24.02
N LEU A 298 22.22 4.54 24.64
CA LEU A 298 22.39 4.16 26.05
C LEU A 298 23.75 3.49 26.32
N HIS A 299 24.29 2.77 25.34
CA HIS A 299 25.56 2.05 25.45
C HIS A 299 26.79 2.91 25.11
N LEU A 300 26.61 4.17 24.71
CA LEU A 300 27.71 5.14 24.55
C LEU A 300 28.12 5.68 25.92
N PRO A 301 29.40 5.55 26.34
CA PRO A 301 29.87 6.25 27.52
C PRO A 301 29.88 7.75 27.23
N VAL A 302 28.97 8.48 27.85
CA VAL A 302 29.05 9.94 27.93
C VAL A 302 30.28 10.27 28.77
N SER A 303 31.31 10.88 28.17
CA SER A 303 32.44 11.42 28.92
C SER A 303 31.93 12.39 30.00
N PRO A 304 32.26 12.17 31.29
CA PRO A 304 31.73 12.98 32.36
C PRO A 304 32.53 14.27 32.51
N SER A 305 31.87 15.42 32.34
CA SER A 305 32.29 16.63 33.08
C SER A 305 31.66 16.57 34.46
N THR A 306 32.51 16.30 35.44
CA THR A 306 32.48 16.76 36.83
C THR A 306 31.14 16.74 37.57
N ALA A 307 30.96 15.75 38.44
CA ALA A 307 30.48 15.99 39.81
C ALA A 307 30.84 14.80 40.70
N ILE A 308 31.31 15.13 41.89
CA ILE A 308 31.83 14.26 42.94
C ILE A 308 30.66 13.66 43.74
N GLY A 309 30.77 12.38 44.10
CA GLY A 309 30.24 11.85 45.36
C GLY A 309 29.05 10.90 45.25
N GLY A 310 29.20 9.69 45.80
CA GLY A 310 28.10 8.82 46.20
C GLY A 310 28.19 7.39 45.69
N LEU A 311 28.77 6.51 46.49
CA LEU A 311 28.76 5.05 46.33
C LEU A 311 27.34 4.48 46.47
N GLN A 312 26.88 3.65 45.52
CA GLN A 312 26.55 2.23 45.76
C GLN A 312 25.92 1.55 44.53
N ASP A 313 26.57 0.45 44.13
CA ASP A 313 26.07 -0.78 43.49
C ASP A 313 24.88 -0.73 42.53
N THR A 314 25.18 -0.94 41.25
CA THR A 314 24.81 -2.20 40.56
C THR A 314 25.70 -2.36 39.32
N LEU A 315 26.63 -3.31 39.37
CA LEU A 315 27.49 -3.69 38.24
C LEU A 315 26.63 -4.17 37.04
N PRO A 316 26.77 -3.59 35.84
CA PRO A 316 26.30 -4.25 34.63
C PRO A 316 27.30 -5.36 34.25
N LYS A 317 26.79 -6.58 34.09
CA LYS A 317 27.52 -7.75 33.59
C LYS A 317 28.41 -7.36 32.40
N VAL A 318 29.72 -7.37 32.64
CA VAL A 318 30.76 -7.35 31.60
C VAL A 318 30.44 -8.48 30.63
N LYS A 319 30.07 -8.16 29.38
CA LYS A 319 30.01 -9.17 28.32
C LYS A 319 31.44 -9.68 28.11
N GLN A 320 31.77 -10.82 28.69
CA GLN A 320 33.05 -11.49 28.48
C GLN A 320 33.17 -11.85 27.01
N LYS A 321 33.94 -11.06 26.25
CA LYS A 321 34.31 -11.37 24.87
C LYS A 321 35.37 -12.46 24.88
N VAL A 322 35.34 -13.32 23.87
CA VAL A 322 36.35 -14.36 23.68
C VAL A 322 37.57 -13.73 23.03
N LEU A 323 38.71 -13.73 23.74
CA LEU A 323 39.97 -13.26 23.20
C LEU A 323 40.53 -14.29 22.20
N CYS A 324 40.60 -13.89 20.94
CA CYS A 324 41.18 -14.66 19.86
C CYS A 324 42.62 -14.20 19.62
N ASN A 325 43.60 -15.09 19.76
CA ASN A 325 45.02 -14.79 19.51
C ASN A 325 45.37 -14.76 18.01
N LEU A 326 44.59 -13.99 17.25
CA LEU A 326 44.69 -13.77 15.82
C LEU A 326 44.39 -12.29 15.53
N SER A 327 44.91 -11.76 14.43
CA SER A 327 44.54 -10.41 14.01
C SER A 327 43.08 -10.36 13.53
N SER A 328 42.52 -9.15 13.48
CA SER A 328 41.19 -8.90 12.91
C SER A 328 41.07 -9.44 11.47
N ASP A 329 42.16 -9.37 10.70
CA ASP A 329 42.15 -9.74 9.28
C ASP A 329 42.32 -11.26 9.11
N GLN A 330 43.14 -11.90 9.96
CA GLN A 330 43.26 -13.37 10.03
C GLN A 330 41.95 -14.04 10.48
N LEU A 331 41.26 -13.48 11.48
CA LEU A 331 39.95 -13.97 11.91
C LEU A 331 38.90 -13.83 10.82
N ALA A 332 38.94 -12.72 10.08
CA ALA A 332 38.02 -12.50 8.97
C ALA A 332 38.20 -13.58 7.88
N LEU A 333 39.43 -14.01 7.60
CA LEU A 333 39.71 -15.10 6.68
C LEU A 333 39.13 -16.43 7.13
N ILE A 334 39.31 -16.78 8.41
CA ILE A 334 38.80 -18.03 8.96
C ILE A 334 37.27 -18.05 8.95
N LEU A 335 36.62 -16.95 9.34
CA LEU A 335 35.16 -16.85 9.32
C LEU A 335 34.60 -16.95 7.90
N ARG A 336 35.26 -16.32 6.93
CA ARG A 336 34.90 -16.45 5.51
C ARG A 336 35.08 -17.89 5.01
N ALA A 337 36.21 -18.52 5.30
CA ALA A 337 36.48 -19.90 4.90
C ALA A 337 35.45 -20.87 5.52
N ALA A 338 35.04 -20.64 6.78
CA ALA A 338 34.04 -21.46 7.45
C ALA A 338 32.62 -21.29 6.87
N ASP A 339 32.24 -20.07 6.45
CA ASP A 339 30.98 -19.79 5.75
C ASP A 339 30.97 -20.41 4.34
N GLU A 340 32.05 -20.21 3.56
CA GLU A 340 32.17 -20.77 2.19
C GLU A 340 32.26 -22.30 2.20
N ALA A 341 32.90 -22.91 3.19
CA ALA A 341 32.91 -24.36 3.42
C ALA A 341 31.58 -24.89 3.99
N LYS A 342 30.59 -24.02 4.23
CA LYS A 342 29.28 -24.34 4.83
C LYS A 342 29.35 -25.02 6.20
N ILE A 343 30.44 -24.78 6.93
CA ILE A 343 30.56 -25.15 8.35
C ILE A 343 29.61 -24.25 9.17
N LEU A 344 29.45 -23.01 8.74
CA LEU A 344 28.48 -22.05 9.28
C LEU A 344 27.30 -21.93 8.31
N VAL A 345 26.07 -21.98 8.82
CA VAL A 345 24.84 -21.88 8.01
C VAL A 345 24.12 -20.57 8.35
N ALA A 346 24.20 -19.60 7.45
CA ALA A 346 23.51 -18.30 7.54
C ALA A 346 22.94 -17.88 6.18
N HIS A 347 22.01 -16.91 6.14
CA HIS A 347 21.45 -16.41 4.88
C HIS A 347 22.44 -15.56 4.08
N SER A 348 23.53 -15.08 4.70
CA SER A 348 24.63 -14.42 4.00
C SER A 348 25.91 -14.37 4.84
N MET A 349 27.07 -14.22 4.20
CA MET A 349 28.35 -13.93 4.87
C MET A 349 28.25 -12.69 5.80
N SER A 350 27.42 -11.70 5.44
CA SER A 350 27.23 -10.51 6.28
C SER A 350 26.55 -10.81 7.61
N GLU A 351 25.67 -11.81 7.62
CA GLU A 351 24.99 -12.29 8.82
C GLU A 351 25.96 -13.05 9.73
N VAL A 352 26.86 -13.86 9.16
CA VAL A 352 27.94 -14.54 9.90
C VAL A 352 28.80 -13.53 10.67
N PHE A 353 29.30 -12.52 9.97
CA PHE A 353 30.14 -11.49 10.59
C PHE A 353 29.37 -10.66 11.63
N LYS A 354 28.12 -10.27 11.37
CA LYS A 354 27.29 -9.55 12.34
C LYS A 354 26.99 -10.36 13.60
N THR A 355 26.88 -11.68 13.46
CA THR A 355 26.51 -12.55 14.57
C THR A 355 27.71 -12.91 15.43
N ILE A 356 28.85 -13.24 14.82
CA ILE A 356 30.00 -13.82 15.55
C ILE A 356 30.95 -12.72 16.05
N VAL A 357 31.28 -11.72 15.23
CA VAL A 357 32.31 -10.72 15.53
C VAL A 357 32.06 -9.90 16.82
N PRO A 358 30.82 -9.51 17.20
CA PRO A 358 30.58 -8.76 18.43
C PRO A 358 30.98 -9.50 19.72
N HIS A 359 31.15 -10.82 19.64
CA HIS A 359 31.54 -11.67 20.77
C HIS A 359 33.05 -11.95 20.82
N LEU A 360 33.82 -11.47 19.84
CA LEU A 360 35.25 -11.70 19.74
C LEU A 360 36.05 -10.43 20.06
N SER A 361 37.25 -10.62 20.61
CA SER A 361 38.28 -9.59 20.77
C SER A 361 39.64 -10.12 20.29
N THR A 362 40.58 -9.22 20.02
CA THR A 362 41.97 -9.57 19.65
C THR A 362 42.94 -8.89 20.63
N PRO A 363 44.20 -9.37 20.76
CA PRO A 363 45.19 -8.75 21.63
C PRO A 363 45.41 -7.25 21.39
N HIS A 364 45.13 -6.78 20.18
CA HIS A 364 45.32 -5.40 19.76
C HIS A 364 44.03 -4.59 19.67
N LYS A 365 42.85 -5.22 19.79
CA LYS A 365 41.56 -4.55 19.61
C LYS A 365 40.43 -5.29 20.32
N GLU A 366 39.83 -4.65 21.32
CA GLU A 366 38.68 -5.20 22.08
C GLU A 366 37.36 -5.08 21.31
N GLU A 367 37.23 -4.10 20.43
CA GLU A 367 36.03 -3.89 19.60
C GLU A 367 36.33 -4.12 18.13
N LEU A 368 35.86 -5.25 17.61
CA LEU A 368 36.02 -5.62 16.22
C LEU A 368 34.86 -5.08 15.38
N SER A 369 35.19 -4.46 14.25
CA SER A 369 34.18 -3.98 13.30
C SER A 369 33.90 -5.08 12.28
N TYR A 370 32.71 -5.66 12.36
CA TYR A 370 32.26 -6.71 11.44
C TYR A 370 32.26 -6.25 9.97
N ASN A 371 31.93 -4.97 9.72
CA ASN A 371 31.96 -4.39 8.37
C ASN A 371 33.39 -4.24 7.84
N ALA A 372 34.33 -3.78 8.68
CA ALA A 372 35.72 -3.63 8.28
C ALA A 372 36.37 -5.00 8.03
N MET A 373 36.15 -5.96 8.92
CA MET A 373 36.62 -7.34 8.77
C MET A 373 36.12 -7.95 7.46
N ARG A 374 34.82 -7.82 7.17
CA ARG A 374 34.22 -8.34 5.92
C ARG A 374 34.89 -7.73 4.68
N VAL A 375 35.05 -6.41 4.63
CA VAL A 375 35.64 -5.73 3.46
C VAL A 375 37.09 -6.16 3.24
N ARG A 376 37.85 -6.35 4.31
CA ARG A 376 39.27 -6.75 4.23
C ARG A 376 39.46 -8.20 3.75
N THR A 377 38.46 -9.07 3.90
CA THR A 377 38.53 -10.42 3.30
C THR A 377 38.61 -10.45 1.78
N TYR A 378 38.28 -9.35 1.08
CA TYR A 378 38.36 -9.29 -0.38
C TYR A 378 39.77 -8.95 -0.89
N ASN A 379 40.60 -8.28 -0.08
CA ASN A 379 41.96 -7.89 -0.41
C ASN A 379 42.91 -8.45 0.65
N VAL A 380 43.24 -9.73 0.50
CA VAL A 380 43.97 -10.49 1.52
C VAL A 380 45.46 -10.46 1.27
N GLU A 381 46.24 -10.00 2.24
CA GLU A 381 47.70 -10.09 2.23
C GLU A 381 48.16 -11.55 2.35
N ASP A 382 49.18 -11.94 1.58
CA ASP A 382 49.65 -13.33 1.57
C ASP A 382 50.20 -13.77 2.93
N ARG A 383 50.77 -12.84 3.70
CA ARG A 383 51.21 -13.08 5.07
C ARG A 383 50.05 -13.47 6.01
N ASP A 384 48.89 -12.84 5.88
CA ASP A 384 47.72 -13.16 6.73
C ASP A 384 47.12 -14.52 6.35
N LYS A 385 47.21 -14.93 5.07
CA LYS A 385 46.82 -16.28 4.63
C LYS A 385 47.72 -17.35 5.24
N GLU A 386 49.04 -17.16 5.18
CA GLU A 386 50.01 -18.10 5.74
C GLU A 386 49.78 -18.30 7.25
N ILE A 387 49.54 -17.22 7.99
CA ILE A 387 49.27 -17.27 9.43
C ILE A 387 47.92 -17.96 9.73
N ALA A 388 46.88 -17.65 8.97
CA ALA A 388 45.57 -18.30 9.12
C ALA A 388 45.66 -19.82 8.84
N ILE A 389 46.40 -20.24 7.81
CA ILE A 389 46.63 -21.64 7.47
C ILE A 389 47.39 -22.36 8.58
N ALA A 390 48.52 -21.81 9.06
CA ALA A 390 49.31 -22.41 10.13
C ALA A 390 48.51 -22.62 11.43
N MET A 391 47.59 -21.71 11.72
CA MET A 391 46.70 -21.82 12.88
C MET A 391 45.62 -22.90 12.69
N LEU A 392 45.05 -23.03 11.49
CA LEU A 392 44.14 -24.13 11.16
C LEU A 392 44.86 -25.49 11.20
N GLU A 393 46.10 -25.58 10.73
CA GLU A 393 46.92 -26.79 10.86
C GLU A 393 47.21 -27.17 12.31
N THR A 394 47.42 -26.17 13.18
CA THR A 394 47.56 -26.37 14.62
C THR A 394 46.27 -26.95 15.22
N ILE A 395 45.11 -26.45 14.80
CA ILE A 395 43.80 -26.99 15.20
C ILE A 395 43.66 -28.44 14.71
N ILE A 396 43.99 -28.74 13.45
CA ILE A 396 43.96 -30.10 12.90
C ILE A 396 44.85 -31.04 13.71
N LYS A 397 46.07 -30.63 14.03
CA LYS A 397 47.00 -31.42 14.85
C LYS A 397 46.41 -31.69 16.23
N LYS A 398 45.76 -30.70 16.85
CA LYS A 398 45.12 -30.86 18.15
C LYS A 398 43.91 -31.80 18.09
N ILE A 399 43.09 -31.69 17.04
CA ILE A 399 41.95 -32.58 16.81
C ILE A 399 42.40 -34.04 16.70
N LYS A 400 43.53 -34.31 16.00
CA LYS A 400 44.11 -35.66 15.90
C LYS A 400 44.61 -36.24 17.24
N THR A 401 44.69 -35.42 18.29
CA THR A 401 45.05 -35.88 19.65
C THR A 401 43.86 -36.11 20.57
N PHE A 402 42.66 -35.72 20.14
CA PHE A 402 41.40 -36.15 20.75
C PHE A 402 40.99 -37.49 20.13
#